data_AF-A0A496NDR0-F1
#
_entry.id   AF-A0A496NDR0-F1
#
_cell.length_a   1.000
_cell.length_b   1.000
_cell.length_c   1.000
_cell.angle_alpha   90.00
_cell.angle_beta   90.00
_cell.angle_gamma   90.00
#
_symmetry.space_group_name_H-M   'P 1'
#
loop_
_entity.id
_entity.type
_entity.pdbx_description
1 polymer ?
#
loop_
_entity_poly.entity_id
_entity_poly.type
_entity_poly.pdbx_seq_one_letter_code
_entity_poly.pdbx_strand_id
1 'polypeptide(L)'
;MQKKLFVLIGFVLGVTACHNQNHQSANKNDESALPEQKIIKNAEEVHDLKALATQLHQDDGNDQEPEIKPIITKDGKVKIDWSLVDTKQPILDTKTYEYPIALETEAVKNYAKAYNITNKQAQHSIVVGMAAPEALGKILDQLQGEYLGHYLTDGANMSLVINTTNDVIPQKHDYVFADNFGKGLVLPVVIEPKHSTK
;
A
#
# COMPACT_ATOMS: atom_id res chain seq x y z
N MET A 1 -56.28 -19.24 0.55
CA MET A 1 -56.50 -19.22 2.01
C MET A 1 -55.32 -19.87 2.71
N GLN A 2 -54.39 -19.10 3.28
CA GLN A 2 -53.64 -19.48 4.48
C GLN A 2 -53.32 -18.19 5.25
N LYS A 3 -53.85 -18.11 6.47
CA LYS A 3 -53.58 -17.08 7.50
C LYS A 3 -52.49 -17.64 8.41
N LYS A 4 -51.57 -16.78 8.88
CA LYS A 4 -50.97 -16.74 10.23
C LYS A 4 -49.94 -15.60 10.24
N LEU A 5 -50.33 -14.40 10.67
CA LEU A 5 -50.42 -13.86 12.04
C LEU A 5 -49.10 -13.19 12.47
N PHE A 6 -49.15 -11.86 12.51
CA PHE A 6 -48.13 -10.93 12.98
C PHE A 6 -48.39 -10.53 14.46
N VAL A 7 -47.39 -9.87 15.06
CA VAL A 7 -47.39 -8.98 16.26
C VAL A 7 -47.14 -9.69 17.61
N LEU A 8 -46.36 -9.21 18.60
CA LEU A 8 -45.31 -8.17 18.82
C LEU A 8 -44.95 -8.24 20.35
N ILE A 9 -43.91 -7.48 20.77
CA ILE A 9 -43.66 -6.88 22.10
C ILE A 9 -42.56 -7.54 22.97
N GLY A 10 -41.57 -6.72 23.31
CA GLY A 10 -40.59 -6.99 24.38
C GLY A 10 -39.45 -5.98 24.43
N PHE A 11 -39.76 -4.69 24.57
CA PHE A 11 -38.81 -3.59 24.80
C PHE A 11 -38.64 -3.40 26.31
N VAL A 12 -37.42 -3.46 26.86
CA VAL A 12 -37.12 -2.97 28.21
C VAL A 12 -35.81 -2.20 28.20
N LEU A 13 -35.95 -0.90 28.50
CA LEU A 13 -34.91 0.06 28.82
C LEU A 13 -34.36 -0.21 30.24
N GLY A 14 -33.06 -0.05 30.42
CA GLY A 14 -32.43 0.07 31.73
C GLY A 14 -31.38 1.19 31.70
N VAL A 15 -31.71 2.32 32.32
CA VAL A 15 -30.83 3.48 32.54
C VAL A 15 -30.63 3.63 34.05
N THR A 16 -29.39 3.75 34.53
CA THR A 16 -28.97 4.36 35.83
C THR A 16 -27.44 4.50 35.74
N ALA A 17 -26.86 5.67 35.46
CA ALA A 17 -26.61 6.84 36.31
C ALA A 17 -25.41 6.70 37.28
N CYS A 18 -24.37 7.49 36.98
CA CYS A 18 -23.41 8.23 37.82
C CYS A 18 -22.73 7.56 39.04
N HIS A 19 -21.40 7.59 39.07
CA HIS A 19 -20.67 8.16 40.22
C HIS A 19 -19.29 8.69 39.83
N ASN A 20 -19.13 10.01 39.96
CA ASN A 20 -17.89 10.76 39.83
C ASN A 20 -17.35 10.99 41.25
N GLN A 21 -16.09 10.67 41.52
CA GLN A 21 -15.41 11.20 42.70
C GLN A 21 -13.92 11.39 42.43
N ASN A 22 -13.57 12.67 42.33
CA ASN A 22 -12.24 13.23 42.38
C ASN A 22 -11.94 13.58 43.86
N HIS A 23 -10.73 13.32 44.39
CA HIS A 23 -9.98 14.19 45.32
C HIS A 23 -8.72 13.50 45.90
N GLN A 24 -7.56 14.08 45.54
CA GLN A 24 -6.41 14.51 46.38
C GLN A 24 -5.69 13.57 47.38
N SER A 25 -4.41 13.33 47.05
CA SER A 25 -3.16 13.69 47.76
C SER A 25 -2.72 13.04 49.11
N ALA A 26 -1.48 12.53 49.05
CA ALA A 26 -0.37 12.64 50.03
C ALA A 26 -0.19 11.68 51.24
N ASN A 27 0.82 10.80 51.08
CA ASN A 27 2.09 10.74 51.85
C ASN A 27 2.28 9.74 53.02
N LYS A 28 3.48 9.13 52.98
CA LYS A 28 4.37 8.48 53.99
C LYS A 28 4.29 6.97 54.26
N ASN A 29 5.30 6.30 53.71
CA ASN A 29 6.34 5.46 54.35
C ASN A 29 5.93 4.42 55.40
N ASP A 30 6.20 3.14 55.13
CA ASP A 30 7.15 2.38 55.96
C ASP A 30 7.77 1.18 55.24
N GLU A 31 8.94 0.83 55.75
CA GLU A 31 10.03 0.00 55.23
C GLU A 31 9.80 -1.51 55.44
N SER A 32 10.16 -2.33 54.44
CA SER A 32 10.44 -3.76 54.62
C SER A 32 11.35 -4.26 53.49
N ALA A 33 12.63 -4.36 53.81
CA ALA A 33 13.72 -4.79 52.95
C ALA A 33 13.57 -6.22 52.39
N LEU A 34 14.02 -6.39 51.15
CA LEU A 34 14.33 -7.68 50.50
C LEU A 34 15.76 -7.59 49.91
N PRO A 35 16.48 -8.72 49.80
CA PRO A 35 17.94 -8.77 49.98
C PRO A 35 18.76 -8.34 48.76
N GLU A 36 19.98 -7.87 49.05
CA GLU A 36 21.01 -7.44 48.11
C GLU A 36 21.27 -8.46 46.98
N GLN A 37 21.05 -8.03 45.73
CA GLN A 37 21.67 -8.64 44.57
C GLN A 37 22.83 -7.77 44.07
N LYS A 38 23.98 -8.42 44.03
CA LYS A 38 25.30 -7.92 43.64
C LYS A 38 25.25 -7.18 42.29
N ILE A 39 25.52 -5.88 42.32
CA ILE A 39 25.64 -5.03 41.12
C ILE A 39 26.79 -5.56 40.24
N ILE A 40 26.45 -6.09 39.05
CA ILE A 40 27.38 -6.16 37.93
C ILE A 40 27.22 -4.84 37.18
N LYS A 41 28.25 -3.99 37.25
CA LYS A 41 28.38 -2.81 36.42
C LYS A 41 28.57 -3.26 34.97
N ASN A 42 27.62 -2.93 34.10
CA ASN A 42 27.96 -2.54 32.75
C ASN A 42 26.95 -1.46 32.31
N ALA A 43 27.38 -0.21 32.50
CA ALA A 43 26.83 0.92 31.77
C ALA A 43 27.39 0.87 30.34
N GLU A 44 26.66 1.50 29.43
CA GLU A 44 27.02 1.79 28.03
C GLU A 44 26.76 0.68 27.00
N GLU A 45 25.51 0.60 26.55
CA GLU A 45 25.25 0.39 25.13
C GLU A 45 24.17 1.40 24.71
N VAL A 46 24.61 2.62 24.48
CA VAL A 46 23.80 3.69 23.89
C VAL A 46 23.64 3.32 22.42
N HIS A 47 22.40 3.22 21.94
CA HIS A 47 22.08 3.07 20.52
C HIS A 47 22.88 4.07 19.68
N ASP A 48 23.94 3.59 19.03
CA ASP A 48 24.87 4.47 18.32
C ASP A 48 24.26 4.87 16.97
N LEU A 49 23.49 5.95 16.99
CA LEU A 49 22.95 6.62 15.81
C LEU A 49 24.07 6.99 14.82
N LYS A 50 25.33 7.14 15.27
CA LYS A 50 26.47 7.35 14.36
C LYS A 50 26.87 6.09 13.63
N ALA A 51 26.72 4.90 14.21
CA ALA A 51 26.98 3.65 13.51
C ALA A 51 25.97 3.46 12.36
N LEU A 52 24.70 3.80 12.59
CA LEU A 52 23.67 3.85 11.54
C LEU A 52 23.97 4.92 10.48
N ALA A 53 24.35 6.13 10.89
CA ALA A 53 24.71 7.19 9.95
C ALA A 53 25.97 6.83 9.14
N THR A 54 26.92 6.11 9.73
CA THR A 54 28.14 5.68 9.04
C THR A 54 27.86 4.55 8.06
N GLN A 55 26.94 3.64 8.36
CA GLN A 55 26.46 2.64 7.41
C GLN A 55 25.71 3.26 6.23
N LEU A 56 24.94 4.34 6.46
CA LEU A 56 24.24 5.07 5.39
C LEU A 56 25.20 5.80 4.44
N HIS A 57 26.34 6.33 4.93
CA HIS A 57 27.33 7.03 4.08
C HIS A 57 28.35 6.09 3.42
N GLN A 58 28.37 4.80 3.76
CA GLN A 58 29.32 3.83 3.21
C GLN A 58 28.82 3.14 1.94
N ASP A 59 27.58 3.41 1.53
CA ASP A 59 27.01 2.92 0.25
C ASP A 59 27.20 3.94 -0.91
N ASP A 60 27.82 5.11 -0.69
CA ASP A 60 28.07 6.13 -1.72
C ASP A 60 29.27 5.79 -2.64
N GLY A 61 29.46 4.50 -2.94
CA GLY A 61 30.61 3.96 -3.64
C GLY A 61 30.32 3.62 -5.10
N ASN A 62 29.85 4.61 -5.88
CA ASN A 62 29.51 4.59 -7.32
C ASN A 62 28.00 4.57 -7.65
N ASP A 63 27.24 5.48 -7.06
CA ASP A 63 25.87 5.80 -7.50
C ASP A 63 25.89 6.89 -8.58
N GLN A 64 26.24 6.50 -9.81
CA GLN A 64 25.44 7.03 -10.91
C GLN A 64 24.20 6.16 -10.99
N GLU A 65 23.24 6.40 -10.10
CA GLU A 65 21.88 5.96 -10.35
C GLU A 65 21.52 6.53 -11.74
N PRO A 66 21.20 5.68 -12.73
CA PRO A 66 21.00 6.15 -14.09
C PRO A 66 19.92 7.21 -14.05
N GLU A 67 20.23 8.42 -14.51
CA GLU A 67 19.30 9.54 -14.46
C GLU A 67 18.05 9.14 -15.27
N ILE A 68 16.96 8.77 -14.58
CA ILE A 68 15.73 8.29 -15.21
C ILE A 68 14.99 9.51 -15.77
N LYS A 69 15.48 9.99 -16.92
CA LYS A 69 14.87 11.11 -17.63
C LYS A 69 13.76 10.60 -18.57
N PRO A 70 12.60 11.26 -18.59
CA PRO A 70 11.60 11.02 -19.62
C PRO A 70 12.12 11.42 -21.00
N ILE A 71 11.43 10.93 -22.03
CA ILE A 71 11.60 11.42 -23.39
C ILE A 71 10.87 12.76 -23.51
N ILE A 72 11.60 13.82 -23.84
CA ILE A 72 11.00 15.10 -24.24
C ILE A 72 10.75 15.09 -25.74
N THR A 73 9.49 15.26 -26.15
CA THR A 73 9.10 15.29 -27.56
C THR A 73 9.42 16.63 -28.20
N LYS A 74 9.33 16.70 -29.53
CA LYS A 74 9.65 17.91 -30.30
C LYS A 74 8.80 19.13 -29.92
N ASP A 75 7.58 18.89 -29.46
CA ASP A 75 6.64 19.90 -28.97
C ASP A 75 6.82 20.21 -27.47
N GLY A 76 7.87 19.68 -26.83
CA GLY A 76 8.21 19.96 -25.44
C GLY A 76 7.43 19.14 -24.41
N LYS A 77 6.65 18.14 -24.83
CA LYS A 77 5.88 17.29 -23.93
C LYS A 77 6.72 16.15 -23.35
N VAL A 78 6.34 15.75 -22.15
CA VAL A 78 6.89 14.58 -21.46
C VAL A 78 6.25 13.31 -22.02
N LYS A 79 7.06 12.31 -22.32
CA LYS A 79 6.64 10.96 -22.70
C LYS A 79 7.40 9.96 -21.84
N ILE A 80 6.69 8.99 -21.28
CA ILE A 80 7.32 7.91 -20.51
C ILE A 80 8.20 7.08 -21.45
N ASP A 81 9.45 6.90 -21.04
CA ASP A 81 10.37 5.93 -21.59
C ASP A 81 10.17 4.59 -20.88
N TRP A 82 9.32 3.75 -21.47
CA TRP A 82 9.03 2.42 -20.94
C TRP A 82 10.27 1.52 -20.89
N SER A 83 11.31 1.78 -21.70
CA SER A 83 12.53 0.98 -21.65
C SER A 83 13.32 1.15 -20.35
N LEU A 84 13.09 2.24 -19.62
CA LEU A 84 13.65 2.51 -18.30
C LEU A 84 12.74 2.03 -17.15
N VAL A 85 11.46 1.74 -17.45
CA VAL A 85 10.47 1.24 -16.48
C VAL A 85 10.40 -0.29 -16.51
N ASP A 86 10.38 -0.86 -17.70
CA ASP A 86 10.10 -2.25 -17.97
C ASP A 86 11.07 -3.20 -17.28
N THR A 87 10.53 -4.34 -16.88
CA THR A 87 11.30 -5.42 -16.29
C THR A 87 11.64 -6.45 -17.34
N LYS A 88 12.66 -7.27 -17.06
CA LYS A 88 13.02 -8.41 -17.90
C LYS A 88 12.24 -9.69 -17.53
N GLN A 89 11.19 -9.58 -16.70
CA GLN A 89 10.44 -10.76 -16.27
C GLN A 89 9.57 -11.30 -17.41
N PRO A 90 9.48 -12.62 -17.57
CA PRO A 90 8.50 -13.21 -18.46
C PRO A 90 7.09 -13.06 -17.86
N ILE A 91 6.11 -12.90 -18.74
CA ILE A 91 4.69 -12.94 -18.35
C ILE A 91 4.33 -14.38 -17.96
N LEU A 92 3.70 -14.55 -16.80
CA LEU A 92 3.24 -15.85 -16.31
C LEU A 92 1.75 -16.07 -16.60
N ASP A 93 1.36 -17.34 -16.80
CA ASP A 93 -0.03 -17.70 -17.02
C ASP A 93 -0.83 -17.60 -15.71
N THR A 94 -1.81 -16.70 -15.68
CA THR A 94 -2.70 -16.46 -14.54
C THR A 94 -3.55 -17.67 -14.15
N LYS A 95 -3.67 -18.67 -15.04
CA LYS A 95 -4.38 -19.92 -14.73
C LYS A 95 -3.59 -20.83 -13.81
N THR A 96 -2.27 -20.87 -13.95
CA THR A 96 -1.35 -21.73 -13.19
C THR A 96 -0.52 -20.97 -12.16
N TYR A 97 -0.62 -19.64 -12.11
CA TYR A 97 0.07 -18.79 -11.15
C TYR A 97 -0.24 -19.15 -9.70
N GLU A 98 0.81 -19.25 -8.88
CA GLU A 98 0.71 -19.49 -7.44
C GLU A 98 0.63 -18.15 -6.70
N TYR A 99 -0.59 -17.73 -6.37
CA TYR A 99 -0.80 -16.46 -5.67
C TYR A 99 -0.34 -16.51 -4.21
N PRO A 100 0.30 -15.44 -3.68
CA PRO A 100 0.75 -15.36 -2.29
C PRO A 100 -0.38 -15.23 -1.27
N ILE A 101 -1.63 -15.09 -1.71
CA ILE A 101 -2.82 -15.04 -0.87
C ILE A 101 -3.72 -16.23 -1.18
N ALA A 102 -4.33 -16.85 -0.17
CA ALA A 102 -5.23 -17.97 -0.38
C ALA A 102 -6.59 -17.54 -0.96
N LEU A 103 -7.16 -18.39 -1.82
CA LEU A 103 -8.44 -18.15 -2.49
C LEU A 103 -9.61 -18.01 -1.51
N GLU A 104 -9.53 -18.69 -0.37
CA GLU A 104 -10.63 -18.83 0.59
C GLU A 104 -10.65 -17.78 1.70
N THR A 105 -9.77 -16.78 1.64
CA THR A 105 -9.73 -15.69 2.62
C THR A 105 -10.99 -14.83 2.57
N GLU A 106 -11.34 -14.21 3.70
CA GLU A 106 -12.45 -13.26 3.77
C GLU A 106 -12.23 -12.06 2.86
N ALA A 107 -10.99 -11.57 2.73
CA ALA A 107 -10.64 -10.47 1.82
C ALA A 107 -11.01 -10.80 0.36
N VAL A 108 -10.61 -11.98 -0.13
CA VAL A 108 -10.93 -12.44 -1.49
C VAL A 108 -12.45 -12.58 -1.68
N LYS A 109 -13.14 -13.21 -0.72
CA LYS A 109 -14.60 -13.41 -0.78
C LYS A 109 -15.36 -12.09 -0.76
N ASN A 110 -14.95 -11.14 0.07
CA ASN A 110 -15.59 -9.84 0.17
C ASN A 110 -15.38 -9.02 -1.10
N TYR A 111 -14.17 -9.01 -1.66
CA TYR A 111 -13.89 -8.34 -2.93
C TYR A 111 -14.69 -8.97 -4.08
N ALA A 112 -14.68 -10.31 -4.19
CA ALA A 112 -15.46 -11.04 -5.18
C ALA A 112 -16.94 -10.67 -5.13
N LYS A 113 -17.51 -10.63 -3.92
CA LYS A 113 -18.91 -10.25 -3.69
C LYS A 113 -19.18 -8.77 -4.04
N ALA A 114 -18.30 -7.86 -3.64
CA ALA A 114 -18.47 -6.42 -3.86
C ALA A 114 -18.55 -6.07 -5.36
N TYR A 115 -17.73 -6.75 -6.18
CA TYR A 115 -17.64 -6.47 -7.61
C TYR A 115 -18.34 -7.52 -8.50
N ASN A 116 -19.04 -8.48 -7.91
CA ASN A 116 -19.73 -9.57 -8.62
C ASN A 116 -18.80 -10.33 -9.60
N ILE A 117 -17.63 -10.73 -9.11
CA ILE A 117 -16.60 -11.49 -9.85
C ILE A 117 -16.28 -12.80 -9.13
N THR A 118 -15.53 -13.69 -9.77
CA THR A 118 -15.10 -14.94 -9.12
C THR A 118 -14.04 -14.69 -8.06
N ASN A 119 -13.93 -15.58 -7.07
CA ASN A 119 -12.84 -15.54 -6.08
C ASN A 119 -11.46 -15.55 -6.75
N LYS A 120 -11.28 -16.25 -7.87
CA LYS A 120 -9.99 -16.31 -8.57
C LYS A 120 -9.64 -14.97 -9.23
N GLN A 121 -10.62 -14.29 -9.81
CA GLN A 121 -10.44 -12.93 -10.34
C GLN A 121 -10.15 -11.94 -9.20
N ALA A 122 -10.89 -12.03 -8.09
CA ALA A 122 -10.65 -11.18 -6.92
C ALA A 122 -9.24 -11.39 -6.33
N GLN A 123 -8.81 -12.65 -6.20
CA GLN A 123 -7.46 -13.00 -5.76
C GLN A 123 -6.40 -12.35 -6.65
N HIS A 124 -6.56 -12.48 -7.97
CA HIS A 124 -5.68 -11.83 -8.93
C HIS A 124 -5.64 -10.30 -8.76
N SER A 125 -6.79 -9.64 -8.74
CA SER A 125 -6.88 -8.18 -8.62
C SER A 125 -6.28 -7.65 -7.32
N ILE A 126 -6.49 -8.35 -6.20
CA ILE A 126 -5.86 -7.96 -4.92
C ILE A 126 -4.33 -8.03 -5.03
N VAL A 127 -3.78 -9.11 -5.62
CA VAL A 127 -2.33 -9.24 -5.76
C VAL A 127 -1.76 -8.17 -6.68
N VAL A 128 -2.39 -7.94 -7.84
CA VAL A 128 -1.99 -6.89 -8.78
C VAL A 128 -2.04 -5.52 -8.11
N GLY A 129 -3.07 -5.21 -7.33
CA GLY A 129 -3.22 -3.93 -6.65
C GLY A 129 -2.20 -3.69 -5.55
N MET A 130 -1.87 -4.74 -4.79
CA MET A 130 -0.83 -4.68 -3.76
C MET A 130 0.58 -4.56 -4.36
N ALA A 131 0.83 -5.13 -5.54
CA ALA A 131 2.10 -5.02 -6.26
C ALA A 131 2.25 -3.70 -7.05
N ALA A 132 1.15 -3.01 -7.35
CA ALA A 132 1.13 -1.79 -8.16
C ALA A 132 2.11 -0.67 -7.75
N PRO A 133 2.47 -0.48 -6.47
CA PRO A 133 3.47 0.52 -6.09
C PRO A 133 4.82 0.37 -6.79
N GLU A 134 5.23 -0.85 -7.19
CA GLU A 134 6.47 -1.09 -7.94
C GLU A 134 6.48 -0.31 -9.27
N ALA A 135 5.40 -0.44 -10.05
CA ALA A 135 5.27 0.25 -11.32
C ALA A 135 5.11 1.76 -11.13
N LEU A 136 4.29 2.15 -10.14
CA LEU A 136 4.00 3.55 -9.85
C LEU A 136 5.28 4.33 -9.56
N GLY A 137 6.13 3.85 -8.64
CA GLY A 137 7.37 4.54 -8.26
C GLY A 137 8.24 4.89 -9.47
N LYS A 138 8.54 3.89 -10.30
CA LYS A 138 9.35 4.05 -11.52
C LYS A 138 8.76 5.04 -12.53
N ILE A 139 7.44 5.09 -12.65
CA ILE A 139 6.76 6.02 -13.56
C ILE A 139 6.81 7.44 -12.99
N LEU A 140 6.62 7.60 -11.67
CA LEU A 140 6.66 8.92 -11.02
C LEU A 140 8.02 9.59 -11.18
N ASP A 141 9.11 8.83 -11.14
CA ASP A 141 10.47 9.35 -11.35
C ASP A 141 10.64 10.05 -12.71
N GLN A 142 9.86 9.64 -13.72
CA GLN A 142 9.89 10.23 -15.06
C GLN A 142 8.96 11.42 -15.25
N LEU A 143 7.99 11.65 -14.36
CA LEU A 143 6.93 12.65 -14.59
C LEU A 143 7.33 14.10 -14.25
N GLN A 144 8.52 14.35 -13.68
CA GLN A 144 9.11 15.69 -13.51
C GLN A 144 8.19 16.80 -12.95
N GLY A 145 7.23 16.46 -12.08
CA GLY A 145 6.27 17.42 -11.51
C GLY A 145 4.95 17.57 -12.28
N GLU A 146 4.77 16.85 -13.39
CA GLU A 146 3.53 16.80 -14.17
C GLU A 146 2.50 15.82 -13.61
N TYR A 147 2.81 15.14 -12.50
CA TYR A 147 1.93 14.20 -11.81
C TYR A 147 0.85 14.92 -11.00
N LEU A 148 -0.41 14.50 -11.16
CA LEU A 148 -1.56 15.07 -10.43
C LEU A 148 -2.18 14.09 -9.42
N GLY A 149 -2.09 12.78 -9.66
CA GLY A 149 -2.75 11.77 -8.86
C GLY A 149 -2.75 10.42 -9.55
N HIS A 150 -3.11 9.36 -8.82
CA HIS A 150 -3.35 8.04 -9.40
C HIS A 150 -4.49 7.34 -8.66
N TYR A 151 -5.03 6.31 -9.31
CA TYR A 151 -5.93 5.36 -8.68
C TYR A 151 -5.83 4.00 -9.38
N LEU A 152 -6.22 2.95 -8.67
CA LEU A 152 -6.44 1.63 -9.26
C LEU A 152 -7.92 1.50 -9.62
N THR A 153 -8.22 0.96 -10.79
CA THR A 153 -9.59 0.53 -11.11
C THR A 153 -9.93 -0.73 -10.34
N ASP A 154 -11.22 -0.90 -10.06
CA ASP A 154 -11.72 -2.07 -9.34
C ASP A 154 -12.26 -3.16 -10.27
N GLY A 155 -12.49 -4.34 -9.71
CA GLY A 155 -13.10 -5.48 -10.38
C GLY A 155 -12.07 -6.46 -10.92
N ALA A 156 -12.47 -7.26 -11.93
CA ALA A 156 -11.63 -8.36 -12.44
C ALA A 156 -10.43 -7.90 -13.27
N ASN A 157 -10.47 -6.68 -13.82
CA ASN A 157 -9.48 -6.16 -14.75
C ASN A 157 -8.88 -4.87 -14.19
N MET A 158 -8.18 -5.01 -13.07
CA MET A 158 -7.54 -3.88 -12.41
C MET A 158 -6.47 -3.24 -13.31
N SER A 159 -6.41 -1.91 -13.28
CA SER A 159 -5.44 -1.09 -13.99
C SER A 159 -5.00 0.08 -13.12
N LEU A 160 -3.73 0.47 -13.23
CA LEU A 160 -3.21 1.70 -12.64
C LEU A 160 -3.47 2.87 -13.60
N VAL A 161 -4.28 3.82 -13.17
CA VAL A 161 -4.52 5.07 -13.90
C VAL A 161 -3.74 6.18 -13.21
N ILE A 162 -2.85 6.82 -13.97
CA ILE A 162 -2.04 7.95 -13.51
C ILE A 162 -2.55 9.20 -14.22
N ASN A 163 -3.03 10.16 -13.45
CA ASN A 163 -3.46 11.45 -13.94
C ASN A 163 -2.29 12.43 -13.95
N THR A 164 -2.15 13.13 -15.07
CA THR A 164 -1.07 14.08 -15.31
C THR A 164 -1.62 15.41 -15.84
N THR A 165 -0.76 16.42 -15.94
CA THR A 165 -1.07 17.62 -16.73
C THR A 165 -1.17 17.29 -18.23
N ASN A 166 -1.60 18.27 -19.02
CA ASN A 166 -1.68 18.18 -20.48
C ASN A 166 -0.32 18.20 -21.21
N ASP A 167 0.76 18.40 -20.45
CA ASP A 167 2.13 18.43 -20.96
C ASP A 167 2.75 17.02 -21.00
N VAL A 168 2.01 16.00 -20.56
CA VAL A 168 2.37 14.58 -20.72
C VAL A 168 1.57 13.96 -21.86
N ILE A 169 2.19 13.09 -22.63
CA ILE A 169 1.53 12.33 -23.71
C ILE A 169 0.67 11.21 -23.12
N PRO A 170 -0.61 11.07 -23.52
CA PRO A 170 -1.43 9.94 -23.08
C PRO A 170 -0.86 8.61 -23.62
N GLN A 171 -0.76 7.62 -22.74
CA GLN A 171 -0.15 6.32 -23.05
C GLN A 171 -0.91 5.18 -22.36
N LYS A 172 -0.88 4.00 -22.97
CA LYS A 172 -1.28 2.74 -22.34
C LYS A 172 -0.11 1.76 -22.45
N HIS A 173 0.15 1.02 -21.40
CA HIS A 173 1.26 0.08 -21.35
C HIS A 173 0.97 -1.08 -20.40
N ASP A 174 1.44 -2.27 -20.73
CA ASP A 174 1.30 -3.45 -19.88
C ASP A 174 2.61 -3.67 -19.13
N TYR A 175 2.64 -3.33 -17.84
CA TYR A 175 3.81 -3.48 -16.99
C TYR A 175 3.88 -4.90 -16.41
N VAL A 176 5.05 -5.53 -16.45
CA VAL A 176 5.28 -6.85 -15.85
C VAL A 176 6.05 -6.70 -14.54
N PHE A 177 5.46 -7.13 -13.43
CA PHE A 177 6.09 -7.00 -12.11
C PHE A 177 7.38 -7.81 -11.99
N ALA A 178 8.40 -7.22 -11.35
CA ALA A 178 9.62 -7.91 -10.93
C ALA A 178 9.62 -8.28 -9.45
N ASP A 179 8.86 -7.57 -8.62
CA ASP A 179 8.75 -7.85 -7.19
C ASP A 179 8.15 -9.23 -6.94
N ASN A 180 8.66 -9.92 -5.93
CA ASN A 180 8.28 -11.30 -5.63
C ASN A 180 6.79 -11.49 -5.33
N PHE A 181 6.09 -10.46 -4.85
CA PHE A 181 4.67 -10.56 -4.52
C PHE A 181 3.79 -10.75 -5.77
N GLY A 182 4.10 -10.03 -6.85
CA GLY A 182 3.34 -10.06 -8.11
C GLY A 182 4.13 -10.58 -9.32
N LYS A 183 5.33 -11.12 -9.11
CA LYS A 183 6.34 -11.39 -10.15
C LYS A 183 5.76 -12.05 -11.39
N GLY A 184 5.93 -11.42 -12.55
CA GLY A 184 5.46 -11.96 -13.84
C GLY A 184 3.96 -11.79 -14.10
N LEU A 185 3.19 -11.25 -13.14
CA LEU A 185 1.84 -10.75 -13.42
C LEU A 185 1.92 -9.41 -14.15
N VAL A 186 0.85 -9.12 -14.89
CA VAL A 186 0.73 -7.90 -15.69
C VAL A 186 -0.17 -6.90 -14.98
N LEU A 187 0.27 -5.65 -14.91
CA LEU A 187 -0.51 -4.48 -14.54
C LEU A 187 -0.71 -3.60 -15.77
N PRO A 188 -1.93 -3.47 -16.29
CA PRO A 188 -2.26 -2.43 -17.25
C PRO A 188 -2.08 -1.04 -16.62
N VAL A 189 -1.32 -0.18 -17.27
CA VAL A 189 -1.07 1.20 -16.87
C VAL A 189 -1.66 2.15 -17.91
N VAL A 190 -2.34 3.19 -17.46
CA VAL A 190 -2.90 4.25 -18.30
C VAL A 190 -2.40 5.61 -17.80
N ILE A 191 -1.74 6.35 -18.67
CA ILE A 191 -1.38 7.76 -18.46
C ILE A 191 -2.51 8.61 -19.05
N GLU A 192 -3.23 9.34 -18.19
CA GLU A 192 -4.39 10.15 -18.56
C GLU A 192 -4.18 11.63 -18.19
N PRO A 193 -3.75 12.45 -19.16
CA PRO A 193 -3.74 13.90 -19.02
C PRO A 193 -5.13 14.44 -18.69
N LYS A 194 -5.23 15.24 -17.62
CA LYS A 194 -6.46 15.95 -17.26
C LYS A 194 -6.36 17.40 -17.66
N HIS A 195 -7.42 17.88 -18.34
CA HIS A 195 -7.63 19.31 -18.47
C HIS A 195 -7.85 19.91 -17.09
N SER A 196 -6.96 20.81 -16.67
CA SER A 196 -7.24 21.69 -15.54
C SER A 196 -8.47 22.52 -15.91
N THR A 197 -9.61 22.23 -15.30
CA THR A 197 -10.75 23.16 -15.29
C THR A 197 -10.31 24.36 -14.48
N LYS A 198 -9.89 25.43 -15.16
CA LYS A 198 -9.68 26.75 -14.55
C LYS A 198 -11.01 27.36 -14.15
#